data_AF-A0A5P8JTE9-F1
#
_entry.id   AF-A0A5P8JTE9-F1
#
_cell.length_a   1.000
_cell.length_b   1.000
_cell.length_c   1.000
_cell.angle_alpha   90.00
_cell.angle_beta   90.00
_cell.angle_gamma   90.00
#
_symmetry.space_group_name_H-M   'P 1'
#
loop_
_entity.id
_entity.type
_entity.pdbx_description
1 polymer ?
#
loop_
_entity_poly.entity_id
_entity_poly.type
_entity_poly.pdbx_seq_one_letter_code
_entity_poly.pdbx_strand_id
1 'polypeptide(L)'
;MRMTPEVKVFLYMVAMADAQQTLQDAKWQERYHLDPQKTFTKLVSHGYLQAVATGNELTAKARKALADIDDWLWIHEYYLPGVIDFTLAKRLAYRTDLQGYPLVQALLDQAQNQADGDHDYCALLLRHQLKLEFSTHHDNAAVQTLMQLMYSELDVSEEVDLKAFNYHNSWLKVTSFEKQLLKELLGRLDQTVDDFEMAFSQWLQTMPSYGRFFTNFEVMTIVMYELGNDEYRLDEVYHGAAMRHLAQQREQLDAQPHSATV
;
A
#
# COMPACT_ATOMS: atom_id res chain seq x y z
N MET A 1 9.93 -35.11 -0.82
CA MET A 1 9.46 -33.75 -0.46
C MET A 1 9.06 -33.01 -1.74
N ARG A 2 7.92 -32.32 -1.77
CA ARG A 2 7.49 -31.48 -2.91
C ARG A 2 8.12 -30.09 -2.76
N MET A 3 8.73 -29.56 -3.82
CA MET A 3 9.27 -28.19 -3.87
C MET A 3 8.17 -27.21 -4.24
N THR A 4 7.37 -26.81 -3.26
CA THR A 4 6.41 -25.71 -3.44
C THR A 4 7.14 -24.36 -3.40
N PRO A 5 6.56 -23.27 -3.95
CA PRO A 5 7.13 -21.93 -3.89
C PRO A 5 7.59 -21.50 -2.49
N GLU A 6 6.77 -21.74 -1.47
CA GLU A 6 7.09 -21.46 -0.06
C GLU A 6 8.39 -22.14 0.37
N VAL A 7 8.53 -23.43 0.00
CA VAL A 7 9.71 -24.25 0.28
C VAL A 7 10.93 -23.80 -0.55
N LYS A 8 10.72 -23.36 -1.79
CA LYS A 8 11.78 -22.82 -2.65
C LYS A 8 12.34 -21.52 -2.07
N VAL A 9 11.48 -20.59 -1.68
CA VAL A 9 11.88 -19.34 -1.03
C VAL A 9 12.57 -19.64 0.30
N PHE A 10 12.02 -20.53 1.13
CA PHE A 10 12.70 -20.96 2.36
C PHE A 10 14.10 -21.51 2.10
N LEU A 11 14.25 -22.43 1.13
CA LEU A 11 15.54 -22.99 0.72
C LEU A 11 16.51 -21.91 0.25
N TYR A 12 16.04 -20.94 -0.54
CA TYR A 12 16.85 -19.82 -1.01
C TYR A 12 17.31 -18.94 0.16
N MET A 13 16.41 -18.56 1.06
CA MET A 13 16.73 -17.71 2.22
C MET A 13 17.72 -18.37 3.17
N VAL A 14 17.59 -19.69 3.41
CA VAL A 14 18.56 -20.43 4.23
C VAL A 14 19.96 -20.45 3.59
N ALA A 15 20.05 -20.47 2.25
CA ALA A 15 21.32 -20.60 1.57
C ALA A 15 21.99 -19.25 1.25
N MET A 16 21.21 -18.22 0.95
CA MET A 16 21.69 -16.94 0.44
C MET A 16 21.62 -15.79 1.47
N ALA A 17 20.81 -15.95 2.52
CA ALA A 17 20.73 -15.00 3.64
C ALA A 17 21.30 -15.63 4.92
N ASP A 18 21.00 -15.03 6.07
CA ASP A 18 21.38 -15.62 7.37
C ASP A 18 20.50 -16.85 7.66
N ALA A 19 21.12 -18.03 7.62
CA ALA A 19 20.47 -19.30 7.90
C ALA A 19 19.90 -19.38 9.32
N GLN A 20 20.61 -18.84 10.31
CA GLN A 20 20.17 -18.86 11.70
C GLN A 20 18.96 -17.94 11.88
N GLN A 21 19.00 -16.74 11.33
CA GLN A 21 17.86 -15.83 11.32
C GLN A 21 16.66 -16.47 10.61
N THR A 22 16.87 -17.07 9.44
CA THR A 22 15.81 -17.73 8.66
C THR A 22 15.15 -18.86 9.43
N LEU A 23 15.92 -19.64 10.21
CA LEU A 23 15.39 -20.74 11.01
C LEU A 23 14.64 -20.28 12.27
N GLN A 24 14.88 -19.05 12.74
CA GLN A 24 14.27 -18.48 13.94
C GLN A 24 13.10 -17.53 13.62
N ASP A 25 12.98 -17.08 12.38
CA ASP A 25 11.96 -16.13 11.96
C ASP A 25 10.55 -16.77 11.97
N ALA A 26 9.67 -16.25 12.82
CA ALA A 26 8.31 -16.75 12.99
C ALA A 26 7.46 -16.61 11.72
N LYS A 27 7.84 -15.73 10.79
CA LYS A 27 7.09 -15.49 9.54
C LYS A 27 6.87 -16.76 8.72
N TRP A 28 7.79 -17.73 8.79
CA TRP A 28 7.66 -18.98 8.04
C TRP A 28 6.47 -19.81 8.50
N GLN A 29 6.22 -19.83 9.81
CA GLN A 29 5.08 -20.51 10.40
C GLN A 29 3.80 -19.68 10.24
N GLU A 30 3.88 -18.37 10.47
CA GLU A 30 2.73 -17.46 10.44
C GLU A 30 2.18 -17.23 9.03
N ARG A 31 3.06 -16.92 8.06
CA ARG A 31 2.69 -16.57 6.69
C ARG A 31 2.54 -17.77 5.78
N TYR A 32 3.39 -18.79 5.97
CA TYR A 32 3.53 -19.91 5.03
C TYR A 32 3.22 -21.28 5.65
N HIS A 33 2.91 -21.33 6.94
CA HIS A 33 2.64 -22.57 7.68
C HIS A 33 3.76 -23.63 7.55
N LEU A 34 4.99 -23.16 7.39
CA LEU A 34 6.19 -23.98 7.34
C LEU A 34 6.86 -24.02 8.71
N ASP A 35 7.04 -25.23 9.25
CA ASP A 35 7.94 -25.48 10.38
C ASP A 35 9.39 -25.37 9.89
N PRO A 36 10.17 -24.34 10.30
CA PRO A 36 11.50 -24.08 9.73
C PRO A 36 12.47 -25.24 9.98
N GLN A 37 12.49 -25.78 11.20
CA GLN A 37 13.41 -26.84 11.60
C GLN A 37 13.11 -28.14 10.85
N LYS A 38 11.83 -28.56 10.82
CA LYS A 38 11.43 -29.76 10.07
C LYS A 38 11.67 -29.59 8.57
N THR A 39 11.45 -28.40 8.02
CA THR A 39 11.67 -28.12 6.60
C THR A 39 13.15 -28.19 6.26
N PHE A 40 14.02 -27.58 7.09
CA PHE A 40 15.47 -27.66 6.94
C PHE A 40 15.99 -29.09 6.98
N THR A 41 15.61 -29.88 7.99
CA THR A 41 16.02 -31.29 8.09
C THR A 41 15.63 -32.08 6.83
N LYS A 42 14.43 -31.86 6.29
CA LYS A 42 13.99 -32.51 5.05
C LYS A 42 14.79 -32.05 3.83
N LEU A 43 15.16 -30.76 3.73
CA LEU A 43 15.98 -30.25 2.63
C LEU A 43 17.37 -30.87 2.62
N VAL A 44 18.00 -31.02 3.80
CA VAL A 44 19.27 -31.73 3.96
C VAL A 44 19.12 -33.22 3.61
N SER A 45 18.12 -33.90 4.19
CA SER A 45 17.93 -35.34 3.99
C SER A 45 17.60 -35.73 2.55
N HIS A 46 17.01 -34.82 1.77
CA HIS A 46 16.69 -35.03 0.36
C HIS A 46 17.78 -34.50 -0.59
N GLY A 47 18.91 -34.02 -0.06
CA GLY A 47 20.08 -33.58 -0.83
C GLY A 47 19.88 -32.25 -1.58
N TYR A 48 19.07 -31.33 -1.05
CA TYR A 48 18.96 -29.97 -1.57
C TYR A 48 20.01 -29.03 -0.94
N LEU A 49 20.35 -29.27 0.33
CA LEU A 49 21.42 -28.57 1.05
C LEU A 49 22.54 -29.54 1.38
N GLN A 50 23.77 -29.04 1.32
CA GLN A 50 24.97 -29.75 1.75
C GLN A 50 25.71 -28.88 2.76
N ALA A 51 26.13 -29.48 3.88
CA ALA A 51 26.96 -28.80 4.86
C ALA A 51 28.37 -28.58 4.31
N VAL A 52 28.87 -27.36 4.49
CA VAL A 52 30.24 -26.92 4.14
C VAL A 52 30.85 -26.18 5.32
N ALA A 53 32.16 -25.91 5.29
CA ALA A 53 32.88 -25.27 6.40
C ALA A 53 32.30 -23.91 6.80
N THR A 54 31.67 -23.20 5.86
CA THR A 54 31.10 -21.86 6.03
C THR A 54 29.58 -21.86 6.26
N GLY A 55 28.93 -23.04 6.35
CA GLY A 55 27.48 -23.14 6.54
C GLY A 55 26.84 -24.21 5.65
N ASN A 56 25.79 -23.83 4.90
CA ASN A 56 25.10 -24.73 3.99
C ASN A 56 25.15 -24.17 2.56
N GLU A 57 25.41 -25.03 1.59
CA GLU A 57 25.39 -24.69 0.17
C GLU A 57 24.29 -25.44 -0.59
N LEU A 58 23.80 -24.80 -1.67
CA LEU A 58 22.87 -25.41 -2.60
C LEU A 58 23.57 -26.50 -3.43
N THR A 59 22.95 -27.68 -3.52
CA THR A 59 23.40 -28.72 -4.47
C THR A 59 22.98 -28.39 -5.90
N ALA A 60 23.50 -29.12 -6.90
CA ALA A 60 23.04 -29.00 -8.28
C ALA A 60 21.53 -29.29 -8.43
N LYS A 61 21.01 -30.21 -7.60
CA LYS A 61 19.58 -30.53 -7.53
C LYS A 61 18.77 -29.34 -7.03
N ALA A 62 19.25 -28.62 -6.02
CA ALA A 62 18.62 -27.42 -5.52
C ALA A 62 18.65 -26.28 -6.52
N ARG A 63 19.79 -26.01 -7.16
CA ARG A 63 19.89 -24.99 -8.21
C ARG A 63 18.87 -25.23 -9.32
N LYS A 64 18.70 -26.48 -9.77
CA LYS A 64 17.67 -26.83 -10.76
C LYS A 64 16.25 -26.60 -10.25
N ALA A 65 15.98 -26.87 -8.96
CA ALA A 65 14.67 -26.67 -8.36
C ALA A 65 14.32 -25.19 -8.12
N LEU A 66 15.34 -24.32 -8.05
CA LEU A 66 15.25 -22.88 -7.86
C LEU A 66 15.34 -22.08 -9.17
N ALA A 67 15.15 -22.71 -10.33
CA ALA A 67 15.28 -22.04 -11.63
C ALA A 67 14.29 -20.87 -11.84
N ASP A 68 13.18 -20.87 -11.10
CA ASP A 68 12.10 -19.88 -11.10
C ASP A 68 12.06 -19.07 -9.79
N ILE A 69 13.16 -19.03 -9.03
CA ILE A 69 13.16 -18.46 -7.68
C ILE A 69 12.89 -16.97 -7.66
N ASP A 70 13.39 -16.23 -8.65
CA ASP A 70 13.26 -14.77 -8.71
C ASP A 70 11.78 -14.36 -8.67
N ASP A 71 10.91 -15.02 -9.46
CA ASP A 71 9.46 -14.79 -9.45
C ASP A 71 8.83 -14.99 -8.07
N TRP A 72 9.28 -16.00 -7.33
CA TRP A 72 8.76 -16.31 -6.00
C TRP A 72 9.31 -15.38 -4.91
N LEU A 73 10.49 -14.78 -5.11
CA LEU A 73 11.05 -13.80 -4.18
C LEU A 73 10.22 -12.51 -4.17
N TRP A 74 9.64 -12.10 -5.30
CA TRP A 74 8.70 -10.97 -5.33
C TRP A 74 7.49 -11.19 -4.42
N ILE A 75 6.89 -12.38 -4.48
CA ILE A 75 5.74 -12.73 -3.62
C ILE A 75 6.15 -12.77 -2.14
N HIS A 76 7.40 -13.17 -1.85
CA HIS A 76 7.93 -13.13 -0.48
C HIS A 76 8.13 -11.70 0.03
N GLU A 77 8.74 -10.85 -0.79
CA GLU A 77 9.12 -9.48 -0.43
C GLU A 77 7.90 -8.57 -0.24
N TYR A 78 6.92 -8.68 -1.14
CA TYR A 78 5.70 -7.86 -1.13
C TYR A 78 4.50 -8.56 -0.48
N TYR A 79 4.74 -9.63 0.28
CA TYR A 79 3.67 -10.42 0.90
C TYR A 79 2.64 -9.56 1.64
N LEU A 80 1.36 -9.79 1.31
CA LEU A 80 0.19 -9.18 1.93
C LEU A 80 -0.89 -10.27 2.06
N PRO A 81 -1.28 -10.68 3.28
CA PRO A 81 -2.24 -11.77 3.48
C PRO A 81 -3.52 -11.61 2.66
N GLY A 82 -3.88 -12.63 1.88
CA GLY A 82 -5.10 -12.64 1.06
C GLY A 82 -5.04 -11.78 -0.20
N VAL A 83 -3.92 -11.10 -0.47
CA VAL A 83 -3.74 -10.23 -1.65
C VAL A 83 -2.51 -10.65 -2.44
N ILE A 84 -1.33 -10.60 -1.81
CA ILE A 84 -0.06 -11.03 -2.38
C ILE A 84 0.40 -12.26 -1.61
N ASP A 85 0.02 -13.44 -2.11
CA ASP A 85 0.45 -14.71 -1.56
C ASP A 85 0.71 -15.76 -2.66
N PHE A 86 1.41 -16.83 -2.28
CA PHE A 86 1.80 -17.88 -3.23
C PHE A 86 0.60 -18.64 -3.81
N THR A 87 -0.54 -18.70 -3.12
CA THR A 87 -1.73 -19.39 -3.62
C THR A 87 -2.34 -18.61 -4.78
N LEU A 88 -2.50 -17.29 -4.61
CA LEU A 88 -2.99 -16.41 -5.67
C LEU A 88 -1.99 -16.31 -6.83
N ALA A 89 -0.70 -16.13 -6.54
CA ALA A 89 0.34 -16.08 -7.56
C ALA A 89 0.38 -17.37 -8.42
N LYS A 90 0.23 -18.56 -7.81
CA LYS A 90 0.15 -19.83 -8.56
C LYS A 90 -1.03 -19.89 -9.52
N ARG A 91 -2.16 -19.26 -9.18
CA ARG A 91 -3.33 -19.21 -10.08
C ARG A 91 -3.03 -18.39 -11.33
N LEU A 92 -2.15 -17.40 -11.23
CA LEU A 92 -1.74 -16.56 -12.35
C LEU A 92 -0.47 -17.05 -13.05
N ALA A 93 0.24 -18.05 -12.51
CA ALA A 93 1.53 -18.53 -13.02
C ALA A 93 1.50 -19.10 -14.46
N TYR A 94 0.33 -19.33 -15.04
CA TYR A 94 0.22 -19.72 -16.46
C TYR A 94 0.40 -18.53 -17.41
N ARG A 95 0.32 -17.29 -16.92
CA ARG A 95 0.51 -16.05 -17.67
C ARG A 95 1.99 -15.66 -17.65
N THR A 96 2.69 -15.90 -18.74
CA THR A 96 4.12 -15.58 -18.87
C THR A 96 4.42 -14.09 -18.92
N ASP A 97 3.40 -13.26 -19.15
CA ASP A 97 3.49 -11.80 -19.13
C ASP A 97 3.39 -11.21 -17.71
N LEU A 98 3.00 -12.02 -16.71
CA LEU A 98 2.90 -11.61 -15.32
C LEU A 98 4.01 -12.29 -14.49
N GLN A 99 5.16 -11.64 -14.44
CA GLN A 99 6.31 -12.03 -13.61
C GLN A 99 6.89 -10.81 -12.92
N GLY A 100 7.48 -10.97 -11.73
CA GLY A 100 8.04 -9.85 -10.96
C GLY A 100 7.02 -8.74 -10.66
N TYR A 101 7.40 -7.48 -10.95
CA TYR A 101 6.55 -6.30 -10.74
C TYR A 101 5.14 -6.42 -11.35
N PRO A 102 4.97 -6.74 -12.66
CA PRO A 102 3.64 -6.96 -13.25
C PRO A 102 2.73 -7.94 -12.51
N LEU A 103 3.28 -9.01 -11.93
CA LEU A 103 2.49 -9.98 -11.17
C LEU A 103 1.98 -9.39 -9.87
N VAL A 104 2.85 -8.72 -9.11
CA VAL A 104 2.47 -8.10 -7.83
C VAL A 104 1.46 -6.98 -8.07
N GLN A 105 1.67 -6.17 -9.11
CA GLN A 105 0.73 -5.13 -9.52
C GLN A 105 -0.65 -5.74 -9.86
N ALA A 106 -0.70 -6.80 -10.68
CA ALA A 106 -1.96 -7.45 -11.03
C ALA A 106 -2.72 -8.02 -9.83
N LEU A 107 -2.00 -8.51 -8.80
CA LEU A 107 -2.60 -8.99 -7.55
C LEU A 107 -3.19 -7.84 -6.72
N LEU A 108 -2.50 -6.69 -6.65
CA LEU A 108 -3.01 -5.48 -6.01
C LEU A 108 -4.24 -4.93 -6.74
N ASP A 109 -4.17 -4.82 -8.07
CA ASP A 109 -5.28 -4.38 -8.91
C ASP A 109 -6.51 -5.28 -8.71
N GLN A 110 -6.30 -6.60 -8.67
CA GLN A 110 -7.37 -7.55 -8.41
C GLN A 110 -8.03 -7.30 -7.03
N ALA A 111 -7.24 -7.07 -5.99
CA ALA A 111 -7.77 -6.79 -4.66
C ALA A 111 -8.50 -5.44 -4.58
N GLN A 112 -7.99 -4.39 -5.25
CA GLN A 112 -8.66 -3.10 -5.31
C GLN A 112 -10.03 -3.20 -5.99
N ASN A 113 -10.12 -3.97 -7.08
CA ASN A 113 -11.39 -4.24 -7.75
C ASN A 113 -12.39 -5.05 -6.91
N GLN A 114 -11.92 -5.70 -5.84
CA GLN A 114 -12.75 -6.50 -4.92
C GLN A 114 -13.04 -5.79 -3.60
N ALA A 115 -12.55 -4.58 -3.40
CA ALA A 115 -12.64 -3.87 -2.12
C ALA A 115 -14.07 -3.40 -1.76
N ASP A 116 -15.06 -3.53 -2.67
CA ASP A 116 -16.48 -3.26 -2.43
C ASP A 116 -16.80 -1.93 -1.70
N GLY A 117 -15.98 -0.89 -1.91
CA GLY A 117 -16.16 0.42 -1.28
C GLY A 117 -15.58 0.55 0.14
N ASP A 118 -14.82 -0.42 0.63
CA ASP A 118 -14.04 -0.31 1.86
C ASP A 118 -12.85 0.66 1.65
N HIS A 119 -13.04 1.89 2.11
CA HIS A 119 -12.06 2.96 1.95
C HIS A 119 -10.74 2.69 2.70
N ASP A 120 -10.81 2.10 3.90
CA ASP A 120 -9.63 1.82 4.71
C ASP A 120 -8.79 0.70 4.07
N TYR A 121 -9.46 -0.33 3.57
CA TYR A 121 -8.81 -1.40 2.83
C TYR A 121 -8.20 -0.89 1.52
N CYS A 122 -8.89 -0.04 0.76
CA CYS A 122 -8.33 0.62 -0.42
C CYS A 122 -7.07 1.45 -0.07
N ALA A 123 -7.09 2.23 1.01
CA ALA A 123 -5.94 3.00 1.45
C ALA A 123 -4.76 2.08 1.85
N LEU A 124 -5.03 0.93 2.47
CA LEU A 124 -4.00 -0.08 2.74
C LEU A 124 -3.37 -0.60 1.43
N LEU A 125 -4.19 -0.94 0.43
CA LEU A 125 -3.73 -1.42 -0.87
C LEU A 125 -2.89 -0.36 -1.59
N LEU A 126 -3.29 0.92 -1.56
CA LEU A 126 -2.54 2.03 -2.12
C LEU A 126 -1.16 2.18 -1.46
N ARG A 127 -1.05 2.01 -0.14
CA ARG A 127 0.26 2.04 0.55
C ARG A 127 1.17 0.90 0.10
N HIS A 128 0.62 -0.30 -0.13
CA HIS A 128 1.38 -1.43 -0.66
C HIS A 128 1.80 -1.21 -2.13
N GLN A 129 0.93 -0.63 -2.95
CA GLN A 129 1.24 -0.25 -4.33
C GLN A 129 2.33 0.82 -4.37
N LEU A 130 2.22 1.85 -3.54
CA LEU A 130 3.20 2.92 -3.43
C LEU A 130 4.58 2.39 -3.03
N LYS A 131 4.62 1.46 -2.06
CA LYS A 131 5.85 0.76 -1.67
C LYS A 131 6.46 0.03 -2.86
N LEU A 132 5.65 -0.74 -3.60
CA LEU A 132 6.08 -1.50 -4.78
C LEU A 132 6.66 -0.58 -5.85
N GLU A 133 5.95 0.49 -6.21
CA GLU A 133 6.36 1.42 -7.27
C GLU A 133 7.64 2.18 -6.89
N PHE A 134 7.71 2.65 -5.64
CA PHE A 134 8.86 3.40 -5.15
C PHE A 134 10.14 2.56 -5.04
N SER A 135 10.05 1.32 -4.53
CA SER A 135 11.21 0.43 -4.39
C SER A 135 11.74 -0.09 -5.72
N THR A 136 10.92 -0.03 -6.76
CA THR A 136 11.23 -0.55 -8.10
C THR A 136 11.44 0.55 -9.14
N HIS A 137 11.55 1.81 -8.71
CA HIS A 137 11.80 2.98 -9.55
C HIS A 137 10.72 3.27 -10.61
N HIS A 138 9.47 2.90 -10.34
CA HIS A 138 8.32 3.33 -11.12
C HIS A 138 7.83 4.70 -10.63
N ASP A 139 8.72 5.70 -10.61
CA ASP A 139 8.54 6.96 -9.87
C ASP A 139 7.29 7.74 -10.33
N ASN A 140 6.95 7.74 -11.63
CA ASN A 140 5.72 8.36 -12.14
C ASN A 140 4.45 7.67 -11.60
N ALA A 141 4.46 6.34 -11.51
CA ALA A 141 3.33 5.59 -10.95
C ALA A 141 3.24 5.85 -9.44
N ALA A 142 4.37 5.88 -8.73
CA ALA A 142 4.44 6.20 -7.32
C ALA A 142 3.86 7.59 -7.00
N VAL A 143 4.14 8.62 -7.82
CA VAL A 143 3.52 9.95 -7.67
C VAL A 143 2.00 9.86 -7.83
N GLN A 144 1.51 9.12 -8.83
CA GLN A 144 0.07 8.94 -9.04
C GLN A 144 -0.62 8.21 -7.88
N THR A 145 0.01 7.17 -7.34
CA THR A 145 -0.49 6.45 -6.17
C THR A 145 -0.45 7.32 -4.91
N LEU A 146 0.58 8.16 -4.76
CA LEU A 146 0.67 9.11 -3.66
C LEU A 146 -0.43 10.18 -3.71
N MET A 147 -0.76 10.69 -4.89
CA MET A 147 -1.91 11.60 -5.08
C MET A 147 -3.23 10.94 -4.65
N GLN A 148 -3.43 9.67 -5.05
CA GLN A 148 -4.61 8.89 -4.66
C GLN A 148 -4.67 8.68 -3.14
N LEU A 149 -3.53 8.37 -2.51
CA LEU A 149 -3.45 8.16 -1.07
C LEU A 149 -3.79 9.45 -0.31
N MET A 150 -3.14 10.58 -0.65
CA MET A 150 -3.43 11.89 -0.04
C MET A 150 -4.92 12.28 -0.19
N TYR A 151 -5.51 11.99 -1.35
CA TYR A 151 -6.93 12.23 -1.58
C TYR A 151 -7.83 11.33 -0.72
N SER A 152 -7.48 10.05 -0.57
CA SER A 152 -8.24 9.10 0.24
C SER A 152 -8.17 9.42 1.75
N GLU A 153 -7.01 9.84 2.24
CA GLU A 153 -6.79 10.16 3.66
C GLU A 153 -7.47 11.47 4.09
N LEU A 154 -7.76 12.34 3.12
CA LEU A 154 -8.55 13.55 3.31
C LEU A 154 -10.04 13.34 3.04
N ASP A 155 -10.52 12.09 3.04
CA ASP A 155 -11.94 11.78 3.04
C ASP A 155 -12.45 11.42 4.44
N VAL A 156 -13.70 11.77 4.72
CA VAL A 156 -14.32 11.50 6.02
C VAL A 156 -15.33 10.38 5.87
N SER A 157 -15.01 9.23 6.45
CA SER A 157 -15.95 8.11 6.61
C SER A 157 -16.67 8.13 7.97
N GLU A 158 -16.13 8.84 8.97
CA GLU A 158 -16.63 8.84 10.35
C GLU A 158 -17.36 10.14 10.74
N GLU A 159 -18.22 10.08 11.76
CA GLU A 159 -18.87 11.28 12.29
C GLU A 159 -17.84 12.21 12.94
N VAL A 160 -17.78 13.46 12.46
CA VAL A 160 -16.88 14.50 12.95
C VAL A 160 -17.65 15.50 13.81
N ASP A 161 -17.09 15.89 14.97
CA ASP A 161 -17.61 17.04 15.73
C ASP A 161 -17.31 18.35 15.00
N LEU A 162 -18.24 18.77 14.15
CA LEU A 162 -18.13 19.98 13.33
C LEU A 162 -17.94 21.27 14.15
N LYS A 163 -18.31 21.31 15.43
CA LYS A 163 -18.16 22.52 16.26
C LYS A 163 -16.74 22.67 16.78
N ALA A 164 -16.05 21.56 17.01
CA ALA A 164 -14.67 21.56 17.45
C ALA A 164 -13.69 21.47 16.27
N PHE A 165 -14.11 20.94 15.11
CA PHE A 165 -13.24 20.59 14.00
C PHE A 165 -12.33 21.73 13.51
N ASN A 166 -11.03 21.50 13.58
CA ASN A 166 -9.96 22.40 13.18
C ASN A 166 -8.72 21.59 12.77
N TYR A 167 -7.67 22.26 12.28
CA TYR A 167 -6.49 21.53 11.81
C TYR A 167 -5.81 20.76 12.95
N HIS A 168 -5.71 21.35 14.14
CA HIS A 168 -4.97 20.73 15.25
C HIS A 168 -5.64 19.49 15.84
N ASN A 169 -6.96 19.40 15.82
CA ASN A 169 -7.71 18.26 16.37
C ASN A 169 -8.24 17.27 15.32
N SER A 170 -8.03 17.55 14.04
CA SER A 170 -8.32 16.59 12.97
C SER A 170 -7.25 15.50 12.85
N TRP A 171 -7.68 14.29 12.51
CA TRP A 171 -6.81 13.20 12.07
C TRP A 171 -6.55 13.21 10.56
N LEU A 172 -7.42 13.86 9.78
CA LEU A 172 -7.27 14.04 8.34
C LEU A 172 -6.13 15.02 8.13
N LYS A 173 -4.96 14.55 7.70
CA LYS A 173 -3.76 15.35 7.44
C LYS A 173 -2.89 14.65 6.42
N VAL A 174 -2.07 15.42 5.73
CA VAL A 174 -0.95 14.83 4.97
C VAL A 174 0.19 14.61 5.96
N THR A 175 0.55 13.35 6.20
CA THR A 175 1.59 13.04 7.17
C THR A 175 2.97 13.45 6.67
N SER A 176 3.91 13.57 7.62
CA SER A 176 5.31 13.83 7.30
C SER A 176 5.92 12.77 6.38
N PHE A 177 5.40 11.54 6.40
CA PHE A 177 5.85 10.47 5.52
C PHE A 177 5.49 10.78 4.06
N GLU A 178 4.23 11.07 3.75
CA GLU A 178 3.84 11.43 2.37
C GLU A 178 4.60 12.66 1.87
N LYS A 179 4.81 13.67 2.73
CA LYS A 179 5.58 14.88 2.38
C LYS A 179 7.02 14.58 2.02
N GLN A 180 7.70 13.73 2.79
CA GLN A 180 9.09 13.35 2.52
C GLN A 180 9.19 12.51 1.25
N LEU A 181 8.28 11.55 1.09
CA LEU A 181 8.24 10.69 -0.08
C LEU A 181 7.98 11.47 -1.36
N LEU A 182 7.06 12.44 -1.33
CA LEU A 182 6.83 13.33 -2.47
C LEU A 182 8.10 14.10 -2.83
N LYS A 183 8.79 14.71 -1.86
CA LYS A 183 10.04 15.43 -2.11
C LYS A 183 11.11 14.55 -2.75
N GLU A 184 11.22 13.30 -2.32
CA GLU A 184 12.16 12.34 -2.91
C GLU A 184 11.77 11.99 -4.35
N LEU A 185 10.49 11.68 -4.59
CA LEU A 185 9.97 11.37 -5.93
C LEU A 185 10.17 12.53 -6.91
N LEU A 186 9.88 13.75 -6.48
CA LEU A 186 10.12 14.95 -7.30
C LEU A 186 11.61 15.12 -7.61
N GLY A 187 12.48 14.89 -6.62
CA GLY A 187 13.93 14.89 -6.85
C GLY A 187 14.40 13.83 -7.85
N ARG A 188 13.81 12.62 -7.83
CA ARG A 188 14.12 11.56 -8.80
C ARG A 188 13.62 11.88 -10.21
N LEU A 189 12.48 12.56 -10.32
CA LEU A 189 11.85 12.95 -11.58
C LEU A 189 12.37 14.27 -12.15
N ASP A 190 13.26 14.97 -11.45
CA ASP A 190 13.70 16.35 -11.75
C ASP A 190 12.50 17.32 -11.90
N GLN A 191 11.51 17.14 -11.02
CA GLN A 191 10.28 17.92 -10.97
C GLN A 191 10.27 18.87 -9.78
N THR A 192 9.53 19.95 -9.92
CA THR A 192 9.30 20.94 -8.87
C THR A 192 7.97 20.69 -8.14
N VAL A 193 7.75 21.42 -7.04
CA VAL A 193 6.45 21.41 -6.36
C VAL A 193 5.35 21.98 -7.27
N ASP A 194 5.66 22.97 -8.11
CA ASP A 194 4.71 23.57 -9.04
C ASP A 194 4.27 22.56 -10.13
N ASP A 195 5.19 21.71 -10.60
CA ASP A 195 4.86 20.63 -11.53
C ASP A 195 3.88 19.62 -10.91
N PHE A 196 4.13 19.28 -9.64
CA PHE A 196 3.22 18.44 -8.87
C PHE A 196 1.85 19.10 -8.66
N GLU A 197 1.82 20.37 -8.25
CA GLU A 197 0.57 21.13 -8.07
C GLU A 197 -0.28 21.11 -9.34
N MET A 198 0.35 21.35 -10.49
CA MET A 198 -0.34 21.31 -11.78
C MET A 198 -0.89 19.91 -12.10
N ALA A 199 -0.08 18.86 -11.93
CA ALA A 199 -0.49 17.48 -12.20
C ALA A 199 -1.63 17.03 -11.25
N PHE A 200 -1.50 17.34 -9.97
CA PHE A 200 -2.49 17.00 -8.96
C PHE A 200 -3.80 17.75 -9.17
N SER A 201 -3.74 19.01 -9.62
CA SER A 201 -4.91 19.83 -9.95
C SER A 201 -5.67 19.23 -11.14
N GLN A 202 -4.96 18.84 -12.19
CA GLN A 202 -5.56 18.18 -13.35
C GLN A 202 -6.20 16.85 -12.97
N TRP A 203 -5.52 16.06 -12.13
CA TRP A 203 -6.07 14.79 -11.66
C TRP A 203 -7.33 14.99 -10.80
N LEU A 204 -7.33 15.94 -9.87
CA LEU A 204 -8.48 16.27 -9.03
C LEU A 204 -9.71 16.73 -9.82
N GLN A 205 -9.54 17.31 -11.02
CA GLN A 205 -10.67 17.63 -11.89
C GLN A 205 -11.41 16.39 -12.42
N THR A 206 -10.76 15.23 -12.42
CA THR A 206 -11.35 13.95 -12.83
C THR A 206 -12.04 13.20 -11.68
N MET A 207 -11.81 13.64 -10.44
CA MET A 207 -12.34 12.98 -9.25
C MET A 207 -13.74 13.49 -8.87
N PRO A 208 -14.61 12.62 -8.32
CA PRO A 208 -15.94 13.02 -7.89
C PRO A 208 -15.89 14.04 -6.74
N SER A 209 -16.60 15.15 -6.89
CA SER A 209 -16.65 16.23 -5.88
C SER A 209 -17.86 16.17 -4.95
N TYR A 210 -18.86 15.34 -5.26
CA TYR A 210 -20.12 15.29 -4.53
C TYR A 210 -20.01 14.42 -3.27
N GLY A 211 -20.60 14.89 -2.16
CA GLY A 211 -20.73 14.12 -0.91
C GLY A 211 -19.45 14.04 -0.05
N ARG A 212 -18.33 14.62 -0.50
CA ARG A 212 -17.07 14.64 0.26
C ARG A 212 -17.06 15.71 1.34
N PHE A 213 -16.27 15.46 2.37
CA PHE A 213 -16.07 16.46 3.42
C PHE A 213 -15.34 17.69 2.89
N PHE A 214 -14.16 17.49 2.32
CA PHE A 214 -13.41 18.52 1.61
C PHE A 214 -13.73 18.48 0.11
N THR A 215 -13.90 19.65 -0.48
CA THR A 215 -13.96 19.82 -1.94
C THR A 215 -12.60 19.53 -2.56
N ASN A 216 -12.55 19.21 -3.85
CA ASN A 216 -11.29 18.97 -4.55
C ASN A 216 -10.35 20.19 -4.48
N PHE A 217 -10.89 21.41 -4.49
CA PHE A 217 -10.10 22.63 -4.28
C PHE A 217 -9.48 22.69 -2.88
N GLU A 218 -10.25 22.37 -1.83
CA GLU A 218 -9.73 22.31 -0.47
C GLU A 218 -8.69 21.21 -0.30
N VAL A 219 -8.88 20.03 -0.91
CA VAL A 219 -7.88 18.95 -0.91
C VAL A 219 -6.55 19.45 -1.48
N MET A 220 -6.56 20.09 -2.66
CA MET A 220 -5.36 20.69 -3.23
C MET A 220 -4.72 21.70 -2.27
N THR A 221 -5.54 22.60 -1.73
CA THR A 221 -5.10 23.68 -0.84
C THR A 221 -4.45 23.12 0.43
N ILE A 222 -5.03 22.08 1.03
CA ILE A 222 -4.50 21.38 2.20
C ILE A 222 -3.14 20.79 1.87
N VAL A 223 -3.01 20.05 0.76
CA VAL A 223 -1.73 19.43 0.38
C VAL A 223 -0.65 20.50 0.16
N MET A 224 -0.98 21.62 -0.50
CA MET A 224 -0.01 22.70 -0.74
C MET A 224 0.43 23.39 0.56
N TYR A 225 -0.50 23.70 1.47
CA TYR A 225 -0.17 24.30 2.76
C TYR A 225 0.57 23.34 3.69
N GLU A 226 0.29 22.04 3.63
CA GLU A 226 1.05 20.99 4.33
C GLU A 226 2.51 20.92 3.85
N LEU A 227 2.76 21.08 2.55
CA LEU A 227 4.11 21.14 1.98
C LEU A 227 4.84 22.43 2.37
N GLY A 228 4.11 23.54 2.45
CA GLY A 228 4.61 24.85 2.90
C GLY A 228 4.75 25.00 4.42
N ASN A 229 4.18 24.08 5.21
CA ASN A 229 4.02 24.16 6.66
C ASN A 229 3.25 25.42 7.13
N ASP A 230 2.21 25.82 6.40
CA ASP A 230 1.36 26.97 6.74
C ASP A 230 0.16 26.54 7.60
N GLU A 231 0.42 26.27 8.89
CA GLU A 231 -0.61 25.80 9.83
C GLU A 231 -1.77 26.78 10.01
N TYR A 232 -1.50 28.09 9.92
CA TYR A 232 -2.53 29.11 10.05
C TYR A 232 -3.56 29.00 8.92
N ARG A 233 -3.08 28.87 7.68
CA ARG A 233 -3.97 28.68 6.52
C ARG A 233 -4.66 27.33 6.52
N LEU A 234 -4.01 26.28 7.02
CA LEU A 234 -4.67 24.99 7.21
C LEU A 234 -5.87 25.11 8.16
N ASP A 235 -5.73 25.83 9.27
CA ASP A 235 -6.85 26.01 10.21
C ASP A 235 -8.05 26.72 9.57
N GLU A 236 -7.80 27.75 8.73
CA GLU A 236 -8.84 28.45 7.97
C GLU A 236 -9.62 27.51 7.04
N VAL A 237 -8.93 26.59 6.35
CA VAL A 237 -9.56 25.63 5.43
C VAL A 237 -10.42 24.62 6.19
N TYR A 238 -9.92 24.07 7.30
CA TYR A 238 -10.63 23.07 8.09
C TYR A 238 -11.89 23.68 8.73
N HIS A 239 -11.77 24.88 9.29
CA HIS A 239 -12.90 25.61 9.82
C HIS A 239 -13.95 25.93 8.74
N GLY A 240 -13.51 26.38 7.56
CA GLY A 240 -14.39 26.66 6.43
C GLY A 240 -15.19 25.43 5.99
N ALA A 241 -14.54 24.27 5.88
CA ALA A 241 -15.19 23.01 5.56
C ALA A 241 -16.23 22.62 6.62
N ALA A 242 -15.90 22.68 7.91
CA ALA A 242 -16.84 22.39 8.99
C ALA A 242 -18.06 23.30 8.98
N MET A 243 -17.87 24.60 8.76
CA MET A 243 -18.96 25.57 8.66
C MET A 243 -19.88 25.31 7.47
N ARG A 244 -19.34 24.87 6.32
CA ARG A 244 -20.15 24.44 5.17
C ARG A 244 -21.04 23.26 5.53
N HIS A 245 -20.49 22.23 6.19
CA HIS A 245 -21.27 21.05 6.60
C HIS A 245 -22.34 21.40 7.64
N LEU A 246 -22.04 22.28 8.59
CA LEU A 246 -23.02 22.78 9.56
C LEU A 246 -24.19 23.51 8.87
N ALA A 247 -23.91 24.30 7.84
CA ALA A 247 -24.95 24.98 7.06
C ALA A 247 -25.83 23.97 6.30
N GLN A 248 -25.21 22.97 5.65
CA GLN A 248 -25.93 21.91 4.93
C GLN A 248 -26.81 21.06 5.86
N GLN A 249 -26.32 20.72 7.06
CA GLN A 249 -27.11 20.00 8.07
C GLN A 249 -28.35 20.80 8.51
N ARG A 250 -28.22 22.13 8.68
CA ARG A 250 -29.34 23.01 9.03
C ARG A 250 -30.38 23.06 7.92
N GLU A 251 -29.95 23.24 6.67
CA GLU A 251 -30.84 23.26 5.50
C GLU A 251 -31.61 21.93 5.33
N GLN A 252 -30.97 20.79 5.61
CA GLN A 252 -31.63 19.48 5.57
C GLN A 252 -32.68 19.31 6.67
N LEU A 253 -32.41 19.82 7.89
CA LEU A 253 -33.37 19.81 9.00
C LEU A 253 -34.58 20.68 8.71
N ASP A 254 -34.39 21.86 8.11
CA ASP A 254 -35.46 22.78 7.75
C ASP A 254 -36.29 22.27 6.54
N ALA A 255 -35.71 21.42 5.69
CA ALA A 255 -36.37 20.84 4.52
C ALA A 255 -37.16 19.55 4.80
N GLN A 256 -37.05 18.95 5.99
CA GLN A 256 -37.88 17.81 6.38
C GLN A 256 -39.30 18.31 6.73
N PRO A 257 -40.35 17.96 5.97
CA PRO A 257 -41.70 18.35 6.34
C PRO A 257 -42.02 17.71 7.69
N HIS A 258 -42.43 18.53 8.66
CA HIS A 258 -43.05 18.04 9.89
C HIS A 258 -44.16 17.06 9.51
N SER A 259 -43.86 15.76 9.57
CA SER A 259 -44.88 14.72 9.59
C SER A 259 -45.54 14.82 10.95
N ALA A 260 -46.40 15.84 11.08
CA ALA A 260 -47.27 16.02 12.20
C ALA A 260 -48.16 14.77 12.28
N THR A 261 -47.91 14.01 13.33
CA THR A 261 -48.85 13.07 13.91
C THR A 261 -50.17 13.79 14.14
N VAL A 262 -51.25 13.34 13.48
CA VAL A 262 -52.55 13.01 14.07
C VAL A 262 -53.16 11.87 13.25
#